data_AF-A0A183ILB7-F1
#
_entry.id   AF-A0A183ILB7-F1
#
_cell.length_a   1.000
_cell.length_b   1.000
_cell.length_c   1.000
_cell.angle_alpha   90.00
_cell.angle_beta   90.00
_cell.angle_gamma   90.00
#
_symmetry.space_group_name_H-M   'P 1'
#
loop_
_entity.id
_entity.type
_entity.pdbx_description
1 polymer ?
#
loop_
_entity_poly.entity_id
_entity_poly.type
_entity_poly.pdbx_seq_one_letter_code
_entity_poly.pdbx_strand_id
1 'polypeptide(L)' 'PLIFRLKDGKEVELIARIRVASGPAGNEQIACQLVIDDCTKSDEGVYTCVVTSPLGSDKCSARLECIGEIKRSHRLVNLS' A
#
# COMPACT_ATOMS: atom_id res chain seq x y z
N PRO A 1 -18.49 -5.13 -3.00
CA PRO A 1 -17.35 -6.05 -2.73
C PRO A 1 -16.60 -5.53 -1.50
N LEU A 2 -16.33 -6.40 -0.52
CA LEU A 2 -15.48 -6.05 0.62
C LEU A 2 -14.03 -6.28 0.22
N ILE A 3 -13.15 -5.32 0.52
CA ILE A 3 -11.74 -5.38 0.15
C ILE A 3 -10.90 -5.37 1.43
N PHE A 4 -10.27 -6.49 1.73
CA PHE A 4 -9.36 -6.63 2.87
C PHE A 4 -7.92 -6.56 2.38
N ARG A 5 -7.06 -5.92 3.16
CA ARG A 5 -5.62 -5.83 2.89
C ARG A 5 -4.87 -6.47 4.03
N LEU A 6 -4.03 -7.44 3.69
CA LEU A 6 -3.19 -8.14 4.65
C LEU A 6 -1.73 -7.83 4.37
N LYS A 7 -0.93 -7.67 5.43
CA LYS A 7 0.52 -7.77 5.42
C LYS A 7 0.91 -9.02 6.21
N ASP A 8 1.60 -9.95 5.56
CA ASP A 8 2.04 -11.21 6.16
C ASP A 8 0.89 -11.99 6.83
N GLY A 9 -0.29 -11.92 6.20
CA GLY A 9 -1.51 -12.59 6.67
C GLY A 9 -2.29 -11.87 7.76
N LYS A 10 -1.80 -10.73 8.28
CA LYS A 10 -2.50 -9.88 9.27
C LYS A 10 -3.05 -8.62 8.62
N GLU A 11 -4.13 -8.07 9.15
CA GLU A 11 -4.69 -6.83 8.65
C GLU A 11 -3.65 -5.69 8.67
N VAL A 12 -3.58 -4.94 7.57
CA VAL A 12 -2.66 -3.81 7.47
C VAL A 12 -3.09 -2.73 8.45
N GLU A 13 -2.19 -2.38 9.37
CA GLU A 13 -2.40 -1.23 10.26
C GLU A 13 -2.30 0.07 9.46
N LEU A 14 -3.41 0.79 9.35
CA LEU A 14 -3.46 2.09 8.69
C LEU A 14 -2.89 3.15 9.63
N ILE A 15 -1.72 3.66 9.30
CA ILE A 15 -1.02 4.73 10.01
C ILE A 15 -0.83 5.93 9.07
N ALA A 16 -0.42 7.09 9.58
CA ALA A 16 -0.35 8.34 8.77
C ALA A 16 0.39 8.18 7.43
N ARG A 17 1.39 7.29 7.36
CA ARG A 17 2.18 6.98 6.15
C ARG A 17 1.61 5.85 5.27
N ILE A 18 0.72 4.99 5.79
CA ILE A 18 0.12 3.87 5.05
C ILE A 18 -1.35 4.17 4.82
N ARG A 19 -1.72 4.39 3.56
CA ARG A 19 -3.08 4.80 3.18
C ARG A 19 -3.66 3.89 2.11
N VAL A 20 -4.97 3.86 2.08
CA VAL A 20 -5.74 3.11 1.09
C VAL A 20 -6.56 4.10 0.28
N ALA A 21 -6.52 3.93 -1.04
CA ALA A 21 -7.40 4.65 -1.95
C ALA A 21 -8.16 3.65 -2.83
N SER A 22 -9.40 3.98 -3.15
CA SER A 22 -10.19 3.28 -4.16
C SER A 22 -10.85 4.29 -5.07
N GLY A 23 -10.82 4.06 -6.37
CA GLY A 23 -11.38 5.01 -7.33
C GLY A 23 -11.54 4.40 -8.72
N PRO A 24 -12.23 5.10 -9.63
CA PRO A 24 -12.40 4.64 -11.00
C PRO A 24 -11.04 4.57 -11.71
N ALA A 25 -10.79 3.47 -12.41
CA ALA A 25 -9.57 3.21 -13.18
C ALA A 25 -9.79 3.38 -14.70
N GLY A 26 -10.97 3.88 -15.10
CA GLY A 26 -11.45 3.86 -16.48
C GLY A 26 -12.28 2.60 -16.78
N ASN A 27 -13.01 2.60 -17.90
CA ASN A 27 -13.82 1.46 -18.39
C ASN A 27 -14.66 0.76 -17.30
N GLU A 28 -15.30 1.53 -16.43
CA GLU A 28 -16.13 1.03 -15.31
C GLU A 28 -15.38 0.15 -14.27
N GLN A 29 -14.05 0.10 -14.33
CA GLN A 29 -13.23 -0.59 -13.33
C GLN A 29 -12.99 0.27 -12.10
N ILE A 30 -12.92 -0.37 -10.94
CA ILE A 30 -12.52 0.25 -9.68
C ILE A 30 -11.10 -0.24 -9.36
N ALA A 31 -10.14 0.68 -9.32
CA ALA A 31 -8.80 0.40 -8.82
C ALA A 31 -8.77 0.57 -7.30
N CYS A 32 -7.99 -0.30 -6.67
CA CYS A 32 -7.70 -0.30 -5.25
C CYS A 32 -6.20 -0.15 -5.06
N GLN A 33 -5.79 0.92 -4.38
CA GLN A 33 -4.39 1.26 -4.17
C GLN A 33 -4.03 1.15 -2.69
N LEU A 34 -2.81 0.67 -2.43
CA LEU A 34 -2.12 0.77 -1.15
C LEU A 34 -0.94 1.72 -1.36
N VAL A 35 -0.89 2.79 -0.60
CA VAL A 35 0.16 3.82 -0.68
C VAL A 35 0.95 3.78 0.63
N ILE A 36 2.27 3.72 0.52
CA ILE A 36 3.21 3.75 1.65
C ILE A 36 4.16 4.92 1.42
N ASP A 37 3.93 6.02 2.12
CA ASP A 37 4.84 7.16 2.18
C ASP A 37 6.07 6.79 3.02
N ASP A 38 7.24 7.30 2.62
CA ASP A 38 8.54 7.07 3.30
C ASP A 38 8.77 5.60 3.70
N CYS A 39 8.70 4.72 2.70
CA CYS A 39 8.88 3.29 2.85
C CYS A 39 10.22 2.95 3.55
N THR A 40 10.15 2.08 4.56
CA THR A 40 11.25 1.66 5.43
C THR A 40 11.39 0.14 5.44
N LYS A 41 12.47 -0.37 6.03
CA LYS A 41 12.65 -1.81 6.25
C LYS A 41 11.49 -2.48 6.99
N SER A 42 10.80 -1.76 7.88
CA SER A 42 9.63 -2.29 8.59
C SER A 42 8.41 -2.51 7.70
N ASP A 43 8.40 -1.99 6.47
CA ASP A 43 7.31 -2.16 5.50
C ASP A 43 7.46 -3.42 4.65
N GLU A 44 8.64 -4.03 4.61
CA GLU A 44 8.87 -5.27 3.90
C GLU A 44 7.89 -6.35 4.35
N GLY A 45 7.46 -7.18 3.39
CA GLY A 45 6.47 -8.22 3.63
C GLY A 45 5.68 -8.59 2.39
N VAL A 46 4.80 -9.57 2.53
CA VAL A 46 3.85 -9.97 1.48
C VAL A 46 2.52 -9.27 1.72
N TYR A 47 2.12 -8.43 0.77
CA TYR A 47 0.84 -7.75 0.78
C TYR A 47 -0.17 -8.54 -0.04
N THR A 48 -1.35 -8.75 0.52
CA THR A 48 -2.45 -9.47 -0.14
C THR A 48 -3.71 -8.63 -0.13
N CYS A 49 -4.30 -8.43 -1.31
CA CYS A 49 -5.63 -7.87 -1.49
C CYS A 49 -6.62 -9.02 -1.62
N VAL A 50 -7.66 -9.04 -0.79
CA VAL A 50 -8.75 -10.02 -0.85
C VAL A 50 -10.03 -9.29 -1.21
N VAL A 51 -10.68 -9.71 -2.29
CA VAL A 51 -11.96 -9.17 -2.74
C VAL A 51 -13.04 -10.20 -2.46
N THR A 52 -14.02 -9.86 -1.64
CA THR A 52 -15.10 -10.75 -1.24
C THR A 52 -16.46 -10.24 -1.71
N SER A 53 -17.27 -11.14 -2.23
CA SER A 53 -18.68 -10.97 -2.57
C SER A 53 -19.52 -12.10 -1.96
N PRO A 54 -20.86 -12.01 -1.92
CA PRO A 54 -21.69 -13.11 -1.43
C PRO A 54 -21.50 -14.45 -2.15
N LEU A 55 -20.99 -14.42 -3.38
CA LEU A 55 -20.78 -15.61 -4.21
C LEU A 55 -19.38 -16.22 -4.06
N GLY A 56 -18.45 -15.53 -3.36
CA GLY A 56 -17.09 -16.02 -3.17
C GLY A 56 -16.06 -14.92 -3.00
N SER A 57 -14.80 -15.33 -2.96
CA SER A 57 -13.65 -14.45 -2.75
C SER A 57 -12.52 -14.72 -3.74
N ASP A 58 -11.81 -13.68 -4.14
CA ASP A 58 -10.59 -13.75 -4.94
C ASP A 58 -9.43 -13.03 -4.24
N LYS A 59 -8.18 -13.35 -4.58
CA LYS A 59 -6.97 -12.84 -3.89
C LYS A 59 -5.85 -12.50 -4.87
N CYS A 60 -5.16 -11.40 -4.62
CA CYS A 60 -3.91 -11.04 -5.32
C CYS A 60 -2.82 -10.68 -4.30
N SER A 61 -1.62 -11.22 -4.48
CA SER A 61 -0.49 -11.03 -3.56
C SER A 61 0.76 -10.50 -4.26
N ALA A 62 1.50 -9.62 -3.60
CA ALA A 62 2.79 -9.10 -4.05
C ALA A 62 3.76 -8.94 -2.87
N ARG A 63 5.07 -9.16 -3.12
CA ARG A 63 6.12 -8.99 -2.12
C ARG A 63 6.76 -7.60 -2.26
N LEU A 64 6.87 -6.88 -1.14
CA LEU A 64 7.61 -5.61 -1.03
C LEU A 64 8.97 -5.86 -0.37
N GLU A 65 10.03 -5.44 -1.04
CA GLU A 65 11.42 -5.52 -0.56
C GLU A 65 12.12 -4.17 -0.71
N CYS A 66 12.74 -3.68 0.35
CA CYS A 66 13.43 -2.39 0.39
C CYS A 66 14.93 -2.62 0.15
N ILE A 67 15.42 -2.28 -1.04
CA ILE A 67 16.82 -2.52 -1.42
C ILE A 67 17.83 -1.45 -0.93
N GLY A 68 17.41 -0.52 -0.07
CA GLY A 68 18.28 0.49 0.56
C GLY A 68 17.51 1.68 1.15
N GLU A 69 18.20 2.56 1.89
CA GLU A 69 17.64 3.82 2.40
C GLU A 69 18.09 5.00 1.52
N ILE A 70 17.13 5.70 0.91
CA ILE A 70 17.42 6.96 0.22
C ILE A 70 17.49 8.07 1.26
N LYS A 71 18.70 8.49 1.65
CA LYS A 71 18.89 9.69 2.46
C LYS A 71 18.51 10.91 1.63
N ARG A 72 17.32 11.47 1.86
CA ARG A 72 16.96 12.78 1.30
C ARG A 72 17.83 13.85 1.96
N SER A 73 18.75 14.43 1.20
CA SER A 73 19.49 15.61 1.67
C SER A 73 18.55 16.81 1.66
N HIS A 74 18.13 17.26 2.84
CA HIS A 74 17.40 18.52 2.98
C HIS A 74 18.39 19.66 2.71
N ARG A 75 18.32 20.27 1.52
CA ARG A 75 19.03 21.52 1.24
C ARG A 75 18.38 22.61 2.08
N LEU A 76 19.03 23.03 3.17
CA LEU A 76 18.71 24.30 3.82
C LEU A 76 18.92 25.39 2.77
N VAL A 77 17.83 25.95 2.24
CA VAL A 77 17.89 27.24 1.55
C VAL A 77 18.16 28.29 2.62
N ASN A 78 19.42 28.67 2.78
CA ASN A 78 19.76 29.89 3.49
C ASN A 78 19.15 31.05 2.69
N LEU A 79 18.12 31.68 3.27
CA LEU A 79 17.66 32.99 2.83
C LEU A 79 18.69 34.01 3.35
N SER A 80 19.46 34.56 2.41
CA SER A 80 20.32 35.74 2.61
C SER A 80 19.52 37.02 2.41
#